data_AF-A0A1Q6QI67-F1
#
_entry.id   AF-A0A1Q6QI67-F1
#
_cell.length_a   1.000
_cell.length_b   1.000
_cell.length_c   1.000
_cell.angle_alpha   90.00
_cell.angle_beta   90.00
_cell.angle_gamma   90.00
#
_symmetry.space_group_name_H-M   'P 1'
#
loop_
_entity.id
_entity.type
_entity.pdbx_description
1 polymer ?
#
loop_
_entity_poly.entity_id
_entity_poly.type
_entity_poly.pdbx_seq_one_letter_code
_entity_poly.pdbx_strand_id
1 'polypeptide(L)'
;MIEKFSVDHLSELVAYACRKNASRESGSAFCCQTEASIQRDFSETLDFGFACREGDRLCGLLSCFPDLEKGNVDCALLADRENYSATARQLLSAAQAQLGKPFSFPKRMKHAPPF
;
A
#
# COMPACT_ATOMS: atom_id res chain seq x y z
N MET A 1 -7.07 11.05 6.04
CA MET A 1 -6.62 11.84 4.86
C MET A 1 -5.74 10.96 4.00
N ILE A 2 -5.96 10.96 2.68
CA ILE A 2 -5.09 10.25 1.74
C ILE A 2 -4.08 11.24 1.17
N GLU A 3 -2.81 10.84 1.21
CA GLU A 3 -1.69 11.60 0.71
C GLU A 3 -0.89 10.75 -0.28
N LYS A 4 -0.20 11.38 -1.23
CA LYS A 4 0.72 10.66 -2.11
C LYS A 4 2.02 10.37 -1.36
N PHE A 5 2.73 9.35 -1.81
CA PHE A 5 4.09 9.15 -1.37
C PHE A 5 4.94 10.35 -1.76
N SER A 6 5.80 10.76 -0.83
CA SER A 6 6.78 11.82 -1.06
C SER A 6 8.15 11.32 -0.60
N VAL A 7 9.19 11.80 -1.26
CA VAL A 7 10.58 11.54 -0.87
C VAL A 7 10.82 12.00 0.56
N ASP A 8 10.24 13.14 0.97
CA ASP A 8 10.36 13.67 2.34
C ASP A 8 9.77 12.75 3.42
N HIS A 9 8.78 11.94 3.06
CA HIS A 9 8.11 11.02 3.99
C HIS A 9 8.54 9.57 3.78
N LEU A 10 9.43 9.29 2.83
CA LEU A 10 9.80 7.94 2.42
C LEU A 10 10.30 7.09 3.59
N SER A 11 11.18 7.63 4.42
CA SER A 11 11.70 6.93 5.61
C SER A 11 10.59 6.54 6.59
N GLU A 12 9.57 7.38 6.76
CA GLU A 12 8.43 7.10 7.64
C GLU A 12 7.54 5.99 7.07
N LEU A 13 7.25 6.05 5.75
CA LEU A 13 6.47 5.05 5.04
C LEU A 13 7.16 3.68 5.10
N VAL A 14 8.46 3.65 4.87
CA VAL A 14 9.28 2.43 4.93
C VAL A 14 9.30 1.88 6.37
N ALA A 15 9.49 2.72 7.38
CA ALA A 15 9.46 2.29 8.77
C ALA A 15 8.09 1.71 9.19
N TYR A 16 6.99 2.27 8.68
CA TYR A 16 5.65 1.72 8.89
C TYR A 16 5.49 0.35 8.22
N ALA A 17 5.89 0.23 6.94
CA ALA A 17 5.83 -1.04 6.21
C ALA A 17 6.71 -2.13 6.87
N CYS A 18 7.92 -1.78 7.29
CA CYS A 18 8.84 -2.68 7.98
C CYS A 18 8.24 -3.17 9.31
N ARG A 19 7.66 -2.28 10.12
CA ARG A 19 6.96 -2.64 11.36
C ARG A 19 5.78 -3.58 11.10
N LYS A 20 4.96 -3.30 10.07
CA LYS A 20 3.81 -4.16 9.74
C LYS A 20 4.22 -5.52 9.19
N ASN A 21 5.26 -5.58 8.36
CA ASN A 21 5.84 -6.83 7.89
C ASN A 21 6.40 -7.68 9.04
N ALA A 22 7.07 -7.06 10.01
CA ALA A 22 7.63 -7.75 11.17
C ALA A 22 6.53 -8.30 12.10
N SER A 23 5.44 -7.55 12.30
CA SER A 23 4.34 -7.96 13.19
C SER A 23 3.52 -9.14 12.64
N ARG A 24 3.52 -9.41 11.32
CA ARG A 24 2.59 -10.36 10.65
C ARG A 24 1.10 -10.15 11.00
N GLU A 25 0.76 -9.03 11.61
CA GLU A 25 -0.59 -8.72 12.11
C GLU A 25 -1.58 -8.32 11.00
N SER A 26 -1.06 -8.04 9.81
CA SER A 26 -1.83 -7.72 8.62
C SER A 26 -1.72 -8.90 7.64
N GLY A 27 -2.86 -9.43 7.17
CA GLY A 27 -2.94 -10.57 6.22
C GLY A 27 -2.31 -10.30 4.84
N SER A 28 -1.75 -9.12 4.62
CA SER A 28 -0.92 -8.73 3.47
C SER A 28 0.44 -8.30 3.99
N ALA A 29 1.49 -9.03 3.60
CA ALA A 29 2.88 -8.62 3.79
C ALA A 29 3.45 -8.19 2.45
N PHE A 30 4.27 -7.13 2.42
CA PHE A 30 5.11 -6.87 1.25
C PHE A 30 6.10 -8.02 1.11
N CYS A 31 6.35 -8.49 -0.12
CA CYS A 31 7.32 -9.56 -0.39
C CYS A 31 8.75 -9.22 0.08
N CYS A 32 9.07 -7.93 0.20
CA CYS A 32 10.37 -7.44 0.63
C CYS A 32 10.48 -7.40 2.16
N GLN A 33 11.47 -8.11 2.71
CA GLN A 33 11.69 -8.21 4.16
C GLN A 33 12.62 -7.12 4.71
N THR A 34 13.38 -6.44 3.83
CA THR A 34 14.42 -5.48 4.23
C THR A 34 14.01 -4.04 3.93
N GLU A 35 14.37 -3.14 4.85
CA GLU A 35 14.15 -1.69 4.75
C GLU A 35 14.63 -1.13 3.40
N ALA A 36 15.86 -1.47 2.99
CA ALA A 36 16.44 -0.99 1.74
C ALA A 36 15.66 -1.43 0.49
N SER A 37 15.08 -2.64 0.50
CA SER A 37 14.27 -3.13 -0.62
C SER A 37 12.92 -2.43 -0.68
N ILE A 38 12.26 -2.24 0.46
CA ILE A 38 11.00 -1.48 0.57
C ILE A 38 11.23 -0.01 0.17
N GLN A 39 12.35 0.58 0.59
CA GLN A 39 12.69 1.96 0.22
C GLN A 39 12.89 2.11 -1.28
N ARG A 40 13.57 1.15 -1.93
CA ARG A 40 13.76 1.18 -3.38
C ARG A 40 12.42 1.05 -4.10
N ASP A 41 11.63 0.09 -3.68
CA ASP A 41 10.28 -0.17 -4.20
C ASP A 41 9.36 1.07 -4.09
N PHE A 42 9.34 1.72 -2.93
CA PHE A 42 8.57 2.94 -2.71
C PHE A 42 9.10 4.12 -3.51
N SER A 43 10.41 4.19 -3.73
CA SER A 43 11.02 5.21 -4.61
C SER A 43 10.61 5.01 -6.07
N GLU A 44 10.54 3.77 -6.54
CA GLU A 44 10.12 3.42 -7.90
C GLU A 44 8.60 3.60 -8.10
N THR A 45 7.82 3.54 -7.03
CA THR A 45 6.35 3.66 -7.04
C THR A 45 5.82 4.97 -6.48
N LEU A 46 6.65 5.99 -6.28
CA LEU A 46 6.24 7.30 -5.71
C LEU A 46 5.01 7.89 -6.40
N ASP A 47 4.96 7.81 -7.73
CA ASP A 47 3.87 8.40 -8.52
C ASP A 47 2.53 7.67 -8.29
N PHE A 48 2.58 6.38 -7.94
CA PHE A 48 1.45 5.48 -7.76
C PHE A 48 1.28 4.98 -6.32
N GLY A 49 2.00 5.60 -5.38
CA GLY A 49 2.01 5.30 -3.96
C GLY A 49 1.12 6.25 -3.18
N PHE A 50 0.30 5.70 -2.29
CA PHE A 50 -0.63 6.44 -1.46
C PHE A 50 -0.50 6.03 0.00
N ALA A 51 -0.50 7.02 0.88
CA ALA A 51 -0.52 6.86 2.31
C ALA A 51 -1.86 7.31 2.88
N CYS A 52 -2.37 6.60 3.87
CA CYS A 52 -3.53 7.00 4.64
C CYS A 52 -3.08 7.40 6.04
N ARG A 53 -3.34 8.65 6.40
CA ARG A 53 -3.11 9.18 7.74
C ARG A 53 -4.41 9.49 8.45
N GLU A 54 -4.47 9.17 9.73
CA GLU A 54 -5.51 9.61 10.65
C GLU A 54 -4.88 10.55 11.66
N GLY A 55 -5.09 11.86 11.47
CA GLY A 55 -4.33 12.88 12.18
C GLY A 55 -2.84 12.78 11.85
N ASP A 56 -2.00 12.63 12.88
CA ASP A 56 -0.54 12.50 12.77
C ASP A 56 -0.08 11.03 12.56
N ARG A 57 -1.01 10.07 12.63
CA ARG A 57 -0.67 8.64 12.59
C ARG A 57 -0.89 8.04 11.20
N LEU A 58 0.13 7.37 10.68
CA LEU A 58 -0.02 6.46 9.53
C LEU A 58 -0.89 5.26 9.90
N CYS A 59 -1.94 5.03 9.11
CA CYS A 59 -2.91 3.94 9.29
C CYS A 59 -2.94 2.99 8.10
N GLY A 60 -2.35 3.36 6.97
CA GLY A 60 -2.23 2.47 5.81
C GLY A 60 -1.37 3.03 4.69
N LEU A 61 -0.96 2.13 3.81
CA LEU A 61 -0.13 2.37 2.64
C LEU A 61 -0.68 1.54 1.49
N LEU A 62 -0.69 2.10 0.30
CA LEU A 62 -0.98 1.42 -0.95
C LEU A 62 0.13 1.77 -1.93
N SER A 63 0.86 0.77 -2.40
CA SER A 63 1.81 0.94 -3.50
C SER A 63 1.27 0.21 -4.72
N CYS A 64 1.18 0.88 -5.86
CA CYS A 64 0.73 0.29 -7.11
C CYS A 64 1.85 0.27 -8.15
N PHE A 65 2.02 -0.88 -8.78
CA PHE A 65 2.98 -1.18 -9.84
C PHE A 65 2.20 -1.36 -11.14
N PRO A 66 2.08 -0.30 -11.95
CA PRO A 66 1.53 -0.45 -13.30
C PRO A 66 2.51 -1.23 -14.17
N ASP A 67 2.12 -2.42 -14.58
CA ASP A 67 2.83 -3.23 -15.57
C ASP A 67 2.21 -2.90 -16.94
N LEU A 68 2.84 -1.93 -17.61
CA LEU A 68 2.41 -1.40 -18.90
C LEU A 68 2.48 -2.45 -20.01
N GLU A 69 3.38 -3.43 -19.88
CA GLU A 69 3.53 -4.51 -20.86
C GLU A 69 2.34 -5.47 -20.86
N LYS A 70 1.79 -5.76 -19.68
CA LYS A 70 0.62 -6.65 -19.53
C LYS A 70 -0.69 -5.90 -19.33
N GLY A 71 -0.65 -4.57 -19.23
CA GLY A 71 -1.82 -3.71 -19.03
C GLY A 71 -2.54 -3.98 -17.71
N ASN A 72 -1.85 -4.56 -16.72
CA ASN A 72 -2.35 -4.76 -15.37
C ASN A 72 -1.63 -3.82 -14.40
N VAL A 73 -2.25 -3.62 -13.23
CA VAL A 73 -1.64 -2.89 -12.13
C VAL A 73 -1.68 -3.84 -10.95
N ASP A 74 -0.51 -4.20 -10.44
CA ASP A 74 -0.42 -4.94 -9.19
C ASP A 74 -0.37 -3.92 -8.05
N CYS A 75 -1.20 -4.07 -7.02
CA CYS A 75 -1.20 -3.12 -5.91
C CYS A 75 -1.00 -3.87 -4.59
N ALA A 76 0.01 -3.46 -3.83
CA ALA A 76 0.29 -3.91 -2.48
C ALA A 76 -0.34 -2.96 -1.47
N LEU A 77 -1.24 -3.49 -0.64
CA LEU A 77 -1.96 -2.74 0.39
C LEU A 77 -1.56 -3.21 1.79
N LEU A 78 -1.20 -2.25 2.63
CA LEU A 78 -1.02 -2.40 4.08
C LEU A 78 -2.01 -1.47 4.79
N ALA A 79 -2.74 -1.98 5.77
CA ALA A 79 -3.54 -1.13 6.64
C ALA A 79 -3.60 -1.72 8.05
N ASP A 80 -3.87 -0.83 9.02
CA ASP A 80 -4.16 -1.22 10.39
C ASP A 80 -5.40 -2.11 10.45
N ARG A 81 -5.38 -3.12 11.33
CA ARG A 81 -6.43 -4.15 11.39
C ARG A 81 -7.78 -3.59 11.81
N GLU A 82 -7.78 -2.64 12.76
CA GLU A 82 -8.99 -2.04 13.33
C GLU A 82 -9.85 -1.34 12.27
N ASN A 83 -9.23 -0.73 11.26
CA ASN A 83 -9.91 0.03 10.20
C ASN A 83 -9.54 -0.44 8.79
N TYR A 84 -9.09 -1.69 8.65
CA TYR A 84 -8.51 -2.21 7.40
C TYR A 84 -9.41 -1.92 6.20
N SER A 85 -10.69 -2.30 6.26
CA SER A 85 -11.63 -2.17 5.14
C SER A 85 -11.90 -0.71 4.75
N ALA A 86 -12.01 0.18 5.73
CA ALA A 86 -12.25 1.60 5.48
C ALA A 86 -11.01 2.28 4.87
N THR A 87 -9.83 2.00 5.44
CA THR A 87 -8.53 2.50 4.97
C THR A 87 -8.22 1.97 3.56
N ALA A 88 -8.40 0.67 3.35
CA ALA A 88 -8.28 0.03 2.04
C ALA A 88 -9.13 0.75 1.01
N ARG A 89 -10.42 0.94 1.30
CA ARG A 89 -11.36 1.55 0.35
C ARG A 89 -10.99 2.99 -0.01
N GLN A 90 -10.52 3.78 0.95
CA GLN A 90 -10.07 5.15 0.69
C GLN A 90 -8.81 5.18 -0.19
N LEU A 91 -7.81 4.36 0.14
CA LEU A 91 -6.57 4.25 -0.65
C LEU A 91 -6.86 3.80 -2.08
N LEU A 92 -7.71 2.78 -2.22
CA LEU A 92 -8.13 2.26 -3.52
C LEU A 92 -8.86 3.30 -4.34
N SER A 93 -9.77 4.06 -3.73
CA SER A 93 -10.50 5.11 -4.42
C SER A 93 -9.56 6.20 -4.94
N ALA A 94 -8.53 6.57 -4.16
CA ALA A 94 -7.54 7.55 -4.58
C ALA A 94 -6.68 7.03 -5.74
N ALA A 95 -6.22 5.77 -5.65
CA ALA A 95 -5.48 5.14 -6.74
C ALA A 95 -6.33 5.04 -8.01
N GLN A 96 -7.61 4.67 -7.90
CA GLN A 96 -8.52 4.55 -9.05
C GLN A 96 -8.75 5.89 -9.73
N ALA A 97 -8.89 6.97 -8.95
CA ALA A 97 -9.03 8.31 -9.48
C ALA A 97 -7.80 8.75 -10.29
N GLN A 98 -6.59 8.31 -9.90
CA GLN A 98 -5.37 8.63 -10.62
C GLN A 98 -5.11 7.74 -11.85
N LEU A 99 -5.31 6.42 -11.73
CA LEU A 99 -4.98 5.46 -12.79
C LEU A 99 -6.13 5.26 -13.79
N GLY A 100 -7.33 5.77 -13.50
CA GLY A 100 -8.46 5.84 -14.44
C GLY A 100 -9.05 4.48 -14.86
N LYS A 101 -8.60 3.37 -14.29
CA LYS A 101 -9.05 2.00 -14.61
C LYS A 101 -9.39 1.20 -13.35
N PRO A 102 -10.35 0.27 -13.41
CA PRO A 102 -10.62 -0.66 -12.32
C PRO A 102 -9.46 -1.65 -12.18
N PHE A 103 -8.78 -1.63 -11.03
CA PHE A 103 -7.69 -2.56 -10.72
C PHE A 103 -8.19 -3.99 -10.52
N SER A 104 -7.41 -4.95 -11.02
CA SER A 104 -7.56 -6.35 -10.64
C SER A 104 -6.47 -6.68 -9.62
N PHE A 105 -6.88 -6.88 -8.36
CA PHE A 105 -5.97 -7.43 -7.36
C PHE A 105 -5.59 -8.86 -7.75
N PRO A 106 -4.31 -9.27 -7.58
CA PRO A 106 -3.99 -10.69 -7.67
C PRO A 106 -4.89 -11.43 -6.68
N LYS A 107 -5.63 -12.43 -7.19
CA LYS A 107 -6.61 -13.25 -6.47
C LYS A 107 -6.04 -14.06 -5.29
N ARG A 108 -4.79 -13.81 -4.87
CA ARG A 108 -4.12 -14.43 -3.73
C ARG A 108 -4.02 -13.48 -2.53
N MET A 109 -5.15 -12.89 -2.12
CA MET A 109 -5.33 -12.56 -0.69
C MET A 109 -5.62 -13.87 0.06
N LYS A 110 -4.59 -14.68 0.31
CA LYS A 110 -4.72 -15.78 1.27
C LYS A 110 -4.79 -15.14 2.66
N HIS A 111 -6.00 -15.09 3.23
CA HIS A 111 -6.38 -14.64 4.57
C HIS A 111 -6.92 -13.20 4.68
N ALA A 112 -7.86 -12.82 3.81
CA ALA A 112 -8.95 -11.97 4.28
C ALA A 112 -9.92 -12.86 5.09
N PRO A 113 -10.28 -12.53 6.35
CA PRO A 113 -11.35 -13.24 7.03
C PRO A 113 -12.65 -13.09 6.21
N PRO A 114 -13.46 -14.16 6.09
CA PRO A 114 -14.72 -14.08 5.37
C PRO A 114 -15.63 -13.09 6.09
N PHE A 115 -16.38 -12.31 5.29
CA PHE A 115 -17.54 -11.57 5.75
C PHE A 115 -18.53 -12.50 6.47
#